data_AF-A0A937XG18-F1
#
_entry.id   AF-A0A937XG18-F1
#
_cell.length_a   1.000
_cell.length_b   1.000
_cell.length_c   1.000
_cell.angle_alpha   90.00
_cell.angle_beta   90.00
_cell.angle_gamma   90.00
#
_symmetry.space_group_name_H-M   'P 1'
#
loop_
_entity.id
_entity.type
_entity.pdbx_description
1 polymer ?
#
loop_
_entity_poly.entity_id
_entity_poly.type
_entity_poly.pdbx_seq_one_letter_code
_entity_poly.pdbx_strand_id
1 'polypeptide(L)'
;MRDNLVGSESHTSLGSAGSARFHGGTLREVSRRDFLKYVGVGALGLVAKPQLLSAFDRKLWPTLDASDVVQCFHDGATSGSTINEPVVQMMVDESIMALAGVRNVGEAWKSIFPGITDTSIIGIKVNCINSAHKTNPAVVRCICNGLAQMDVGGSQFKKNNIIIWDRTNNELTNGGYTKYTGSDPDTVRCFGTNESGYGYDSGLTFNVNGSSQNPSKILSQTIDYLIDAAVLRTHGSAVLTLSMKNHYGSVHSPGTLQHSSGCSPAIPSLNQQIRDLITPNNIQKLFFIDGLFAMYSGGPGGSPNFNPKLLLMSKDPVACDKQGQNVINAERALHSLPPLDAPQLPTAAAPPYNLGSLDINLIELNNVGVGEAGQPVPDDVAFSVSPDPLRNRATVTFGVSRRGPVSLDLVDAAGRIEARLFAGTLPKGRHSVDWRTGQGLARGTHFLRLNRAGATRVRKVTVVN
;
A
#
# COMPACT_ATOMS: atom_id res chain seq x y z
N MET A 1 9.99 6.74 -64.74
CA MET A 1 9.46 5.52 -65.40
C MET A 1 8.43 4.96 -64.43
N ARG A 2 7.13 5.17 -64.67
CA ARG A 2 6.19 4.22 -65.33
C ARG A 2 6.11 2.89 -64.55
N ASP A 3 4.97 2.33 -64.13
CA ASP A 3 3.55 2.59 -64.38
C ASP A 3 2.68 1.89 -63.31
N ASN A 4 1.46 2.41 -63.17
CA ASN A 4 0.19 1.89 -62.63
C ASN A 4 -0.01 0.36 -62.51
N LEU A 5 -0.91 -0.04 -61.58
CA LEU A 5 -2.18 -0.70 -61.93
C LEU A 5 -3.21 -0.63 -60.79
N VAL A 6 -4.46 -0.44 -61.22
CA VAL A 6 -5.70 -0.16 -60.49
C VAL A 6 -6.63 -1.38 -60.58
N GLY A 7 -7.52 -1.55 -59.60
CA GLY A 7 -8.80 -2.27 -59.73
C GLY A 7 -9.01 -3.31 -58.63
N SER A 8 -10.19 -3.51 -58.03
CA SER A 8 -11.54 -2.93 -58.18
C SER A 8 -12.42 -3.53 -57.07
N GLU A 9 -13.37 -2.74 -56.55
CA GLU A 9 -14.43 -3.17 -55.64
C GLU A 9 -15.50 -4.04 -56.35
N SER A 10 -16.22 -4.90 -55.62
CA SER A 10 -17.68 -5.04 -55.74
C SER A 10 -18.32 -5.86 -54.60
N HIS A 11 -19.60 -5.57 -54.39
CA HIS A 11 -20.47 -5.75 -53.23
C HIS A 11 -21.36 -7.02 -53.25
N THR A 12 -21.75 -7.49 -52.05
CA THR A 12 -23.05 -8.13 -51.65
C THR A 12 -23.41 -9.52 -52.23
N SER A 13 -24.12 -10.46 -51.57
CA SER A 13 -25.22 -10.36 -50.60
C SER A 13 -25.42 -11.64 -49.74
N LEU A 14 -26.33 -11.48 -48.76
CA LEU A 14 -26.89 -12.34 -47.71
C LEU A 14 -27.25 -13.82 -48.00
N GLY A 15 -27.15 -14.63 -46.94
CA GLY A 15 -27.87 -15.89 -46.74
C GLY A 15 -27.91 -16.30 -45.26
N SER A 16 -29.06 -16.13 -44.61
CA SER A 16 -29.48 -16.63 -43.29
C SER A 16 -29.59 -18.17 -43.26
N ALA A 17 -29.68 -18.97 -42.18
CA ALA A 17 -29.97 -18.81 -40.76
C ALA A 17 -29.51 -20.10 -40.03
N GLY A 18 -29.21 -20.01 -38.73
CA GLY A 18 -28.98 -21.17 -37.86
C GLY A 18 -28.75 -20.74 -36.42
N SER A 19 -29.84 -20.45 -35.70
CA SER A 19 -29.83 -19.89 -34.35
C SER A 19 -29.43 -20.91 -33.28
N ALA A 20 -28.40 -20.60 -32.48
CA ALA A 20 -28.23 -21.15 -31.14
C ALA A 20 -28.35 -19.99 -30.14
N ARG A 21 -29.42 -20.01 -29.32
CA ARG A 21 -29.69 -19.02 -28.27
C ARG A 21 -28.69 -19.21 -27.13
N PHE A 22 -27.83 -18.22 -26.89
CA PHE A 22 -27.17 -18.03 -25.59
C PHE A 22 -27.95 -16.97 -24.80
N HIS A 23 -28.47 -17.38 -23.64
CA HIS A 23 -29.07 -16.46 -22.68
C HIS A 23 -27.99 -15.54 -22.12
N GLY A 24 -28.20 -14.23 -22.30
CA GLY A 24 -27.34 -13.19 -21.76
C GLY A 24 -27.40 -13.17 -20.24
N GLY A 25 -26.32 -13.61 -19.60
CA GLY A 25 -25.97 -13.20 -18.25
C GLY A 25 -25.18 -11.90 -18.33
N THR A 26 -25.73 -10.81 -17.84
CA THR A 26 -25.01 -9.55 -17.66
C THR A 26 -23.87 -9.80 -16.67
N LEU A 27 -22.63 -9.75 -17.14
CA LEU A 27 -21.46 -9.73 -16.25
C LEU A 27 -21.60 -8.50 -15.35
N ARG A 28 -21.73 -8.75 -14.03
CA ARG A 28 -21.67 -7.69 -13.02
C ARG A 28 -20.30 -7.01 -13.15
N GLU A 29 -20.27 -5.72 -13.49
CA GLU A 29 -19.07 -4.90 -13.36
C GLU A 29 -18.64 -4.93 -11.89
N VAL A 30 -17.52 -5.58 -11.61
CA VAL A 30 -16.87 -5.55 -10.30
C VAL A 30 -16.26 -4.15 -10.14
N SER A 31 -16.74 -3.38 -9.17
CA SER A 31 -16.21 -2.03 -8.96
C SER A 31 -14.78 -2.11 -8.40
N ARG A 32 -13.92 -1.13 -8.69
CA ARG A 32 -12.56 -1.00 -8.10
C ARG A 32 -12.55 -1.06 -6.56
N ARG A 33 -13.68 -0.74 -5.94
CA ARG A 33 -13.90 -0.81 -4.49
C ARG A 33 -14.19 -2.24 -3.99
N ASP A 34 -14.81 -3.09 -4.81
CA ASP A 34 -14.97 -4.50 -4.51
C ASP A 34 -13.64 -5.25 -4.67
N PHE A 35 -12.82 -4.81 -5.63
CA PHE A 35 -11.48 -5.33 -5.90
C PHE A 35 -10.49 -5.21 -4.72
N LEU A 36 -10.43 -4.06 -4.02
CA LEU A 36 -9.53 -3.91 -2.86
C LEU A 36 -9.88 -4.85 -1.71
N LYS A 37 -11.17 -5.20 -1.54
CA LYS A 37 -11.59 -6.22 -0.57
C LYS A 37 -11.10 -7.63 -0.91
N TYR A 38 -10.79 -7.91 -2.18
CA TYR A 38 -10.28 -9.21 -2.62
C TYR A 38 -8.76 -9.34 -2.46
N VAL A 39 -8.02 -8.24 -2.39
CA VAL A 39 -6.56 -8.27 -2.14
C VAL A 39 -6.24 -8.55 -0.67
N GLY A 40 -7.14 -8.19 0.25
CA GLY A 40 -7.02 -8.50 1.68
C GLY A 40 -7.41 -9.93 2.09
N VAL A 41 -8.04 -10.72 1.21
CA VAL A 41 -8.28 -12.14 1.46
C VAL A 41 -7.11 -12.93 0.88
N GLY A 42 -6.13 -13.24 1.71
CA GLY A 42 -5.10 -14.22 1.38
C GLY A 42 -5.75 -15.48 0.80
N ALA A 43 -5.41 -15.79 -0.45
CA ALA A 43 -5.55 -17.10 -1.11
C ALA A 43 -6.75 -17.97 -0.73
N LEU A 44 -7.86 -17.92 -1.49
CA LEU A 44 -8.87 -18.99 -1.70
C LEU A 44 -9.94 -18.42 -2.66
N GLY A 45 -10.24 -18.91 -3.87
CA GLY A 45 -9.79 -20.04 -4.64
C GLY A 45 -10.45 -20.02 -6.04
N LEU A 46 -9.80 -20.69 -6.98
CA LEU A 46 -10.42 -21.19 -8.21
C LEU A 46 -11.60 -22.11 -7.86
N VAL A 47 -12.68 -22.01 -8.61
CA VAL A 47 -13.81 -22.94 -8.57
C VAL A 47 -13.31 -24.32 -9.02
N ALA A 48 -13.07 -25.24 -8.08
CA ALA A 48 -12.84 -26.65 -8.38
C ALA A 48 -13.50 -27.52 -7.29
N LYS A 49 -14.22 -28.54 -7.75
CA LYS A 49 -15.06 -29.47 -6.97
C LYS A 49 -14.27 -30.17 -5.85
N PRO A 50 -14.93 -30.52 -4.73
CA PRO A 50 -14.27 -31.14 -3.60
C PRO A 50 -14.09 -32.64 -3.87
N GLN A 51 -12.85 -33.10 -4.06
CA GLN A 51 -12.44 -34.46 -3.70
C GLN A 51 -10.91 -34.59 -3.81
N LEU A 52 -10.31 -35.06 -2.71
CA LEU A 52 -8.92 -35.52 -2.55
C LEU A 52 -7.82 -34.44 -2.54
N LEU A 53 -7.63 -33.80 -1.39
CA LEU A 53 -6.30 -33.40 -0.94
C LEU A 53 -5.80 -34.45 0.04
N SER A 54 -5.19 -35.50 -0.51
CA SER A 54 -4.34 -36.41 0.24
C SER A 54 -3.07 -35.68 0.68
N ALA A 55 -2.69 -35.92 1.93
CA ALA A 55 -1.45 -35.52 2.56
C ALA A 55 -0.24 -35.69 1.61
N PHE A 56 0.41 -34.57 1.27
CA PHE A 56 1.79 -34.54 0.82
C PHE A 56 2.51 -33.39 1.51
N ASP A 57 3.39 -33.78 2.43
CA ASP A 57 4.59 -33.11 2.94
C ASP A 57 4.53 -31.62 3.32
N ARG A 58 4.01 -31.37 4.53
CA ARG A 58 4.57 -30.35 5.43
C ARG A 58 5.80 -30.94 6.13
N LYS A 59 6.96 -30.90 5.49
CA LYS A 59 8.23 -31.06 6.21
C LYS A 59 9.37 -30.37 5.47
N LEU A 60 10.14 -29.61 6.25
CA LEU A 60 11.32 -28.81 5.93
C LEU A 60 10.97 -27.46 5.30
N TRP A 61 10.81 -26.43 6.14
CA TRP A 61 11.56 -25.17 6.19
C TRP A 61 11.15 -24.48 7.52
N PRO A 62 12.04 -23.75 8.23
CA PRO A 62 11.59 -22.95 9.35
C PRO A 62 10.67 -21.86 8.80
N THR A 63 9.37 -22.00 9.02
CA THR A 63 8.40 -20.95 8.69
C THR A 63 8.74 -19.78 9.61
N LEU A 64 9.34 -18.73 9.05
CA LEU A 64 9.40 -17.44 9.70
C LEU A 64 7.98 -17.03 10.08
N ASP A 65 7.80 -16.39 11.24
CA ASP A 65 6.51 -15.84 11.63
C ASP A 65 6.00 -14.87 10.53
N ALA A 66 4.67 -14.74 10.43
CA ALA A 66 4.08 -13.81 9.47
C ALA A 66 4.56 -12.37 9.75
N SER A 67 4.90 -11.63 8.69
CA SER A 67 5.40 -10.26 8.81
C SER A 67 4.29 -9.24 8.54
N ASP A 68 4.21 -8.21 9.38
CA ASP A 68 3.23 -7.15 9.24
C ASP A 68 3.50 -6.32 7.98
N VAL A 69 2.48 -6.15 7.13
CA VAL A 69 2.49 -5.21 6.01
C VAL A 69 1.30 -4.30 6.13
N VAL A 70 1.54 -2.99 6.25
CA VAL A 70 0.48 -1.99 6.19
C VAL A 70 0.19 -1.67 4.74
N GLN A 71 -1.08 -1.78 4.35
CA GLN A 71 -1.62 -1.33 3.08
C GLN A 71 -2.58 -0.18 3.34
N CYS A 72 -2.17 1.04 2.99
CA CYS A 72 -2.99 2.23 3.18
C CYS A 72 -3.52 2.75 1.84
N PHE A 73 -4.84 2.67 1.65
CA PHE A 73 -5.55 3.21 0.50
C PHE A 73 -6.29 4.50 0.89
N HIS A 74 -6.27 5.51 0.01
CA HIS A 74 -7.12 6.69 0.18
C HIS A 74 -7.57 7.27 -1.17
N ASP A 75 -8.88 7.36 -1.40
CA ASP A 75 -9.43 7.80 -2.69
C ASP A 75 -9.09 9.27 -3.00
N GLY A 76 -9.01 10.10 -1.97
CA GLY A 76 -8.54 11.49 -2.08
C GLY A 76 -7.04 11.70 -2.28
N ALA A 77 -6.20 10.64 -2.32
CA ALA A 77 -4.74 10.80 -2.40
C ALA A 77 -4.27 11.39 -3.74
N THR A 78 -5.03 11.13 -4.81
CA THR A 78 -4.79 11.69 -6.13
C THR A 78 -6.10 12.07 -6.83
N SER A 79 -6.04 13.09 -7.67
CA SER A 79 -7.09 13.48 -8.62
C SER A 79 -6.46 13.63 -9.99
N GLY A 80 -6.74 12.70 -10.91
CA GLY A 80 -5.98 12.60 -12.15
C GLY A 80 -4.49 12.32 -11.85
N SER A 81 -3.60 13.15 -12.39
CA SER A 81 -2.16 13.11 -12.13
C SER A 81 -1.72 13.94 -10.92
N THR A 82 -2.62 14.72 -10.31
CA THR A 82 -2.31 15.57 -9.16
C THR A 82 -2.33 14.79 -7.86
N ILE A 83 -1.30 14.95 -7.03
CA ILE A 83 -1.21 14.36 -5.69
C ILE A 83 -1.76 15.35 -4.66
N ASN A 84 -2.61 14.86 -3.76
CA ASN A 84 -3.11 15.61 -2.61
C ASN A 84 -2.19 15.33 -1.40
N GLU A 85 -1.15 16.15 -1.26
CA GLU A 85 -0.11 15.96 -0.24
C GLU A 85 -0.65 15.93 1.20
N PRO A 86 -1.61 16.78 1.62
CA PRO A 86 -2.24 16.64 2.94
C PRO A 86 -2.86 15.25 3.19
N VAL A 87 -3.51 14.66 2.18
CA VAL A 87 -4.04 13.30 2.30
C VAL A 87 -2.93 12.27 2.38
N VAL A 88 -1.89 12.42 1.56
CA VAL A 88 -0.73 11.52 1.60
C VAL A 88 0.00 11.59 2.94
N GLN A 89 0.08 12.77 3.57
CA GLN A 89 0.63 12.92 4.92
C GLN A 89 -0.14 12.06 5.92
N MET A 90 -1.48 12.13 5.90
CA MET A 90 -2.31 11.28 6.76
C MET A 90 -2.09 9.80 6.47
N MET A 91 -1.96 9.40 5.20
CA MET A 91 -1.66 8.01 4.85
C MET A 91 -0.31 7.54 5.40
N VAL A 92 0.73 8.37 5.32
CA VAL A 92 2.06 8.04 5.86
C VAL A 92 2.02 7.94 7.39
N ASP A 93 1.42 8.93 8.06
CA ASP A 93 1.33 9.01 9.51
C ASP A 93 0.54 7.83 10.11
N GLU A 94 -0.60 7.49 9.51
CA GLU A 94 -1.44 6.38 9.97
C GLU A 94 -0.78 5.03 9.69
N SER A 95 -0.03 4.92 8.58
CA SER A 95 0.71 3.70 8.27
C SER A 95 1.81 3.42 9.28
N ILE A 96 2.58 4.45 9.66
CA ILE A 96 3.67 4.27 10.63
C ILE A 96 3.12 3.99 12.04
N MET A 97 2.04 4.67 12.43
CA MET A 97 1.38 4.44 13.72
C MET A 97 0.83 3.01 13.82
N ALA A 98 0.18 2.51 12.76
CA ALA A 98 -0.33 1.16 12.70
C ALA A 98 0.80 0.11 12.73
N LEU A 99 1.86 0.31 11.95
CA LEU A 99 3.02 -0.60 11.92
C LEU A 99 3.81 -0.63 13.23
N ALA A 100 3.86 0.50 13.94
CA ALA A 100 4.54 0.60 15.23
C ALA A 100 3.66 0.17 16.42
N GLY A 101 2.33 0.15 16.26
CA GLY A 101 1.39 -0.01 17.38
C GLY A 101 1.36 1.20 18.33
N VAL A 102 1.75 2.39 17.84
CA VAL A 102 1.93 3.62 18.63
C VAL A 102 1.05 4.73 18.04
N ARG A 103 0.34 5.49 18.88
CA ARG A 103 -0.67 6.49 18.45
C ARG A 103 -0.13 7.92 18.25
N ASN A 104 1.14 8.15 18.54
CA ASN A 104 1.81 9.42 18.29
C ASN A 104 2.77 9.22 17.12
N VAL A 105 2.72 10.10 16.12
CA VAL A 105 3.51 10.00 14.89
C VAL A 105 5.02 10.05 15.17
N GLY A 106 5.47 11.00 15.99
CA GLY A 106 6.87 11.14 16.36
C GLY A 106 7.40 9.93 17.15
N GLU A 107 6.62 9.43 18.11
CA GLU A 107 6.98 8.21 18.86
C GLU A 107 6.99 6.96 17.98
N ALA A 108 6.02 6.85 17.05
CA ALA A 108 5.94 5.74 16.10
C ALA A 108 7.18 5.71 15.19
N TRP A 109 7.56 6.85 14.59
CA TRP A 109 8.78 6.97 13.81
C TRP A 109 10.03 6.63 14.64
N LYS A 110 10.15 7.19 15.84
CA LYS A 110 11.30 6.94 16.72
C LYS A 110 11.46 5.47 17.06
N SER A 111 10.36 4.74 17.24
CA SER A 111 10.37 3.30 17.54
C SER A 111 11.03 2.43 16.46
N ILE A 112 11.11 2.93 15.22
CA ILE A 112 11.73 2.22 14.09
C ILE A 112 13.26 2.25 14.16
N PHE A 113 13.84 3.21 14.88
CA PHE A 113 15.27 3.50 14.89
C PHE A 113 15.86 3.30 16.30
N PRO A 114 16.14 2.04 16.72
CA PRO A 114 16.73 1.77 18.03
C PRO A 114 18.06 2.51 18.22
N GLY A 115 18.16 3.29 19.29
CA GLY A 115 19.39 4.02 19.65
C GLY A 115 19.60 5.33 18.90
N ILE A 116 18.61 5.83 18.15
CA ILE A 116 18.72 7.09 17.41
C ILE A 116 19.04 8.28 18.33
N THR A 117 19.96 9.14 17.87
CA THR A 117 20.37 10.38 18.54
C THR A 117 20.08 11.61 17.68
N ASP A 118 20.30 12.81 18.22
CA ASP A 118 20.17 14.08 17.49
C ASP A 118 21.28 14.31 16.44
N THR A 119 22.28 13.43 16.39
CA THR A 119 23.34 13.39 15.38
C THR A 119 23.18 12.25 14.38
N SER A 120 22.27 11.30 14.60
CA SER A 120 22.04 10.19 13.68
C SER A 120 21.53 10.70 12.32
N ILE A 121 21.96 10.04 11.25
CA ILE A 121 21.58 10.35 9.87
C ILE A 121 20.67 9.26 9.31
N ILE A 122 19.50 9.64 8.81
CA ILE A 122 18.57 8.73 8.13
C ILE A 122 18.66 8.94 6.61
N GLY A 123 19.03 7.89 5.88
CA GLY A 123 18.95 7.86 4.43
C GLY A 123 17.57 7.40 3.94
N ILE A 124 17.05 8.06 2.92
CA ILE A 124 15.86 7.63 2.17
C ILE A 124 16.31 7.31 0.74
N LYS A 125 16.38 6.01 0.41
CA LYS A 125 16.73 5.56 -0.94
C LYS A 125 15.49 5.59 -1.83
N VAL A 126 15.44 6.53 -2.76
CA VAL A 126 14.33 6.66 -3.73
C VAL A 126 14.63 5.94 -5.04
N ASN A 127 13.65 5.82 -5.94
CA ASN A 127 13.83 5.33 -7.30
C ASN A 127 13.51 6.44 -8.33
N CYS A 128 14.51 6.91 -9.06
CA CYS A 128 14.38 8.02 -10.00
C CYS A 128 14.89 7.73 -11.42
N ILE A 129 15.37 6.51 -11.71
CA ILE A 129 15.91 6.14 -13.04
C ILE A 129 14.87 6.30 -14.16
N ASN A 130 13.60 6.05 -13.87
CA ASN A 130 12.50 6.34 -14.78
C ASN A 130 11.80 7.61 -14.29
N SER A 131 12.09 8.76 -14.91
CA SER A 131 11.49 10.04 -14.53
C SER A 131 9.98 10.11 -14.78
N ALA A 132 9.41 9.25 -15.64
CA ALA A 132 7.97 9.17 -15.83
C ALA A 132 7.27 8.38 -14.71
N HIS A 133 8.00 7.51 -14.00
CA HIS A 133 7.47 6.69 -12.91
C HIS A 133 8.53 6.47 -11.82
N LYS A 134 8.67 7.50 -10.99
CA LYS A 134 9.61 7.65 -9.87
C LYS A 134 8.90 7.59 -8.53
N THR A 135 9.65 7.41 -7.44
CA THR A 135 9.14 7.65 -6.09
C THR A 135 8.74 9.11 -6.01
N ASN A 136 7.49 9.42 -5.67
CA ASN A 136 6.97 10.77 -5.78
C ASN A 136 7.57 11.69 -4.70
N PRO A 137 8.10 12.88 -5.06
CA PRO A 137 8.64 13.83 -4.08
C PRO A 137 7.63 14.21 -2.99
N ALA A 138 6.33 14.27 -3.29
CA ALA A 138 5.28 14.54 -2.31
C ALA A 138 5.18 13.46 -1.22
N VAL A 139 5.32 12.18 -1.61
CA VAL A 139 5.31 11.05 -0.66
C VAL A 139 6.55 11.11 0.23
N VAL A 140 7.73 11.36 -0.36
CA VAL A 140 8.98 11.46 0.40
C VAL A 140 8.99 12.67 1.33
N ARG A 141 8.42 13.82 0.92
CA ARG A 141 8.21 14.96 1.83
C ARG A 141 7.35 14.58 3.03
N CYS A 142 6.29 13.78 2.83
CA CYS A 142 5.45 13.32 3.93
C CYS A 142 6.22 12.43 4.91
N ILE A 143 7.10 11.55 4.42
CA ILE A 143 8.03 10.76 5.25
C ILE A 143 8.95 11.69 6.03
N CYS A 144 9.59 12.67 5.38
CA CYS A 144 10.48 13.62 6.03
C CYS A 144 9.78 14.46 7.11
N ASN A 145 8.54 14.90 6.86
CA ASN A 145 7.73 15.63 7.83
C ASN A 145 7.42 14.78 9.06
N GLY A 146 7.08 13.49 8.87
CA GLY A 146 6.85 12.57 9.97
C GLY A 146 8.12 12.31 10.80
N LEU A 147 9.25 12.07 10.13
CA LEU A 147 10.56 11.91 10.80
C LEU A 147 10.94 13.13 11.65
N ALA A 148 10.68 14.35 11.15
CA ALA A 148 10.96 15.58 11.90
C ALA A 148 10.11 15.75 13.17
N GLN A 149 9.04 14.96 13.36
CA GLN A 149 8.24 14.97 14.58
C GLN A 149 8.85 14.13 15.72
N MET A 150 9.89 13.34 15.46
CA MET A 150 10.58 12.58 16.52
C MET A 150 11.21 13.53 17.54
N ASP A 151 10.96 13.29 18.82
CA ASP A 151 11.72 13.90 19.92
C ASP A 151 12.98 13.05 20.20
N VAL A 152 14.15 13.64 19.98
CA VAL A 152 15.46 13.01 20.20
C VAL A 152 16.29 13.94 21.09
N GLY A 153 16.41 13.56 22.36
CA GLY A 153 17.16 14.34 23.34
C GLY A 153 16.49 15.65 23.79
N GLY A 154 15.15 15.74 23.72
CA GLY A 154 14.39 16.93 24.12
C GLY A 154 14.29 17.98 22.99
N SER A 155 14.59 17.58 21.75
CA SER A 155 14.53 18.43 20.55
C SER A 155 13.96 17.64 19.39
N GLN A 156 13.29 18.33 18.46
CA GLN A 156 12.81 17.71 17.23
C GLN A 156 13.97 17.25 16.35
N PHE A 157 13.82 16.09 15.71
CA PHE A 157 14.81 15.57 14.79
C PHE A 157 15.02 16.52 13.61
N LYS A 158 16.28 16.93 13.39
CA LYS A 158 16.64 17.93 12.38
C LYS A 158 16.35 17.37 10.99
N LYS A 159 15.68 18.16 10.14
CA LYS A 159 15.47 17.79 8.73
C LYS A 159 16.79 17.61 7.99
N ASN A 160 17.83 18.37 8.34
CA ASN A 160 19.16 18.22 7.76
C ASN A 160 19.81 16.85 8.04
N ASN A 161 19.39 16.14 9.10
CA ASN A 161 19.85 14.77 9.36
C ASN A 161 19.21 13.74 8.42
N ILE A 162 18.29 14.14 7.54
CA ILE A 162 17.68 13.28 6.53
C ILE A 162 18.39 13.50 5.19
N ILE A 163 18.80 12.41 4.53
CA ILE A 163 19.38 12.42 3.19
C ILE A 163 18.46 11.65 2.24
N ILE A 164 17.83 12.34 1.30
CA ILE A 164 17.17 11.72 0.15
C ILE A 164 18.24 11.43 -0.91
N TRP A 165 18.33 10.19 -1.39
CA TRP A 165 19.37 9.84 -2.35
C TRP A 165 18.93 8.76 -3.34
N ASP A 166 19.61 8.77 -4.49
CA ASP A 166 19.60 7.71 -5.49
C ASP A 166 20.97 7.67 -6.19
N ARG A 167 21.08 6.99 -7.33
CA ARG A 167 22.33 6.79 -8.05
C ARG A 167 22.96 8.10 -8.53
N THR A 168 22.19 9.00 -9.16
CA THR A 168 22.73 10.27 -9.69
C THR A 168 21.89 11.50 -9.39
N ASN A 169 22.54 12.66 -9.28
CA ASN A 169 21.89 13.98 -9.18
C ASN A 169 20.95 14.27 -10.36
N ASN A 170 21.31 13.83 -11.57
CA ASN A 170 20.48 14.05 -12.76
C ASN A 170 19.18 13.26 -12.69
N GLU A 171 19.22 11.99 -12.26
CA GLU A 171 18.01 11.18 -12.06
C GLU A 171 17.12 11.81 -10.98
N LEU A 172 17.68 12.22 -9.84
CA LEU A 172 16.92 12.92 -8.79
C LEU A 172 16.25 14.20 -9.33
N THR A 173 17.00 15.05 -10.03
CA THR A 173 16.48 16.30 -10.59
C THR A 173 15.38 16.03 -11.62
N ASN A 174 15.59 15.06 -12.52
CA ASN A 174 14.59 14.64 -13.49
C ASN A 174 13.35 14.00 -12.85
N GLY A 175 13.50 13.41 -11.65
CA GLY A 175 12.41 12.89 -10.83
C GLY A 175 11.62 13.97 -10.08
N GLY A 176 12.05 15.24 -10.15
CA GLY A 176 11.42 16.38 -9.49
C GLY A 176 11.93 16.65 -8.07
N TYR A 177 13.08 16.10 -7.69
CA TYR A 177 13.75 16.42 -6.43
C TYR A 177 14.69 17.63 -6.60
N THR A 178 14.77 18.46 -5.58
CA THR A 178 15.69 19.61 -5.56
C THR A 178 16.97 19.23 -4.83
N LYS A 179 18.11 19.33 -5.50
CA LYS A 179 19.41 19.06 -4.88
C LYS A 179 19.66 20.05 -3.73
N TYR A 180 20.09 19.54 -2.58
CA TYR A 180 20.55 20.33 -1.45
C TYR A 180 21.63 19.59 -0.65
N THR A 181 22.78 20.23 -0.46
CA THR A 181 23.95 19.67 0.28
C THR A 181 24.40 20.56 1.43
N GLY A 182 23.63 21.60 1.76
CA GLY A 182 23.95 22.54 2.84
C GLY A 182 23.62 22.00 4.23
N SER A 183 23.81 22.86 5.24
CA SER A 183 23.70 22.52 6.67
C SER A 183 22.56 23.23 7.41
N ASP A 184 21.58 23.81 6.70
CA ASP A 184 20.40 24.41 7.33
C ASP A 184 19.60 23.33 8.07
N PRO A 185 19.43 23.41 9.40
CA PRO A 185 18.77 22.38 10.21
C PRO A 185 17.35 22.04 9.74
N ASP A 186 16.65 22.99 9.13
CA ASP A 186 15.26 22.84 8.69
C ASP A 186 15.11 22.38 7.23
N THR A 187 16.22 22.17 6.52
CA THR A 187 16.21 21.74 5.12
C THR A 187 16.76 20.32 4.98
N VAL A 188 15.98 19.44 4.35
CA VAL A 188 16.36 18.05 4.03
C VAL A 188 17.47 18.03 2.97
N ARG A 189 18.49 17.21 3.17
CA ARG A 189 19.54 17.00 2.17
C ARG A 189 19.03 16.10 1.05
N CYS A 190 19.41 16.41 -0.18
CA CYS A 190 19.05 15.61 -1.34
C CYS A 190 20.17 15.63 -2.36
N PHE A 191 20.79 14.48 -2.63
CA PHE A 191 21.88 14.35 -3.60
C PHE A 191 22.10 12.89 -3.99
N GLY A 192 22.67 12.69 -5.17
CA GLY A 192 22.96 11.36 -5.70
C GLY A 192 24.30 10.83 -5.21
N THR A 193 24.53 9.55 -5.42
CA THR A 193 25.83 8.90 -5.12
C THR A 193 26.98 9.57 -5.89
N ASN A 194 26.72 10.13 -7.07
CA ASN A 194 27.71 10.89 -7.85
C ASN A 194 27.97 12.32 -7.34
N GLU A 195 27.43 12.72 -6.19
CA GLU A 195 27.78 14.00 -5.58
C GLU A 195 29.25 14.03 -5.15
N SER A 196 29.88 15.21 -5.31
CA SER A 196 31.26 15.41 -4.92
C SER A 196 31.47 15.05 -3.45
N GLY A 197 32.50 14.23 -3.16
CA GLY A 197 32.83 13.76 -1.82
C GLY A 197 32.22 12.41 -1.41
N TYR A 198 31.20 11.91 -2.13
CA TYR A 198 30.58 10.62 -1.84
C TYR A 198 31.15 9.52 -2.75
N GLY A 199 30.54 9.29 -3.92
CA GLY A 199 30.94 8.20 -4.82
C GLY A 199 30.69 6.81 -4.23
N TYR A 200 31.35 5.82 -4.81
CA TYR A 200 31.28 4.43 -4.34
C TYR A 200 32.45 4.09 -3.42
N ASP A 201 32.18 3.23 -2.45
CA ASP A 201 33.11 2.82 -1.41
C ASP A 201 34.07 1.73 -1.94
N SER A 202 35.23 2.14 -2.42
CA SER A 202 36.27 1.21 -2.88
C SER A 202 36.87 0.37 -1.75
N GLY A 203 36.64 0.72 -0.49
CA GLY A 203 37.12 -0.03 0.68
C GLY A 203 36.20 -1.20 1.06
N LEU A 204 34.97 -1.23 0.55
CA LEU A 204 33.98 -2.27 0.83
C LEU A 204 33.53 -2.94 -0.47
N THR A 205 33.75 -4.24 -0.58
CA THR A 205 33.37 -5.03 -1.76
C THR A 205 32.28 -6.03 -1.39
N PHE A 206 31.16 -5.97 -2.12
CA PHE A 206 30.11 -6.98 -2.10
C PHE A 206 30.37 -8.04 -3.16
N ASN A 207 30.16 -9.30 -2.80
CA ASN A 207 30.06 -10.40 -3.76
C ASN A 207 28.58 -10.69 -4.02
N VAL A 208 28.06 -10.17 -5.14
CA VAL A 208 26.67 -10.31 -5.54
C VAL A 208 26.58 -11.40 -6.61
N ASN A 209 26.35 -12.64 -6.18
CA ASN A 209 26.30 -13.81 -7.05
C ASN A 209 27.49 -13.89 -8.04
N GLY A 210 28.71 -13.71 -7.54
CA GLY A 210 29.95 -13.72 -8.33
C GLY A 210 30.32 -12.36 -8.95
N SER A 211 29.45 -11.36 -8.89
CA SER A 211 29.74 -10.00 -9.36
C SER A 211 30.30 -9.15 -8.22
N SER A 212 31.48 -8.55 -8.43
CA SER A 212 32.09 -7.62 -7.48
C SER A 212 31.40 -6.25 -7.56
N GLN A 213 30.92 -5.73 -6.44
CA GLN A 213 30.19 -4.48 -6.36
C GLN A 213 30.66 -3.62 -5.18
N ASN A 214 30.96 -2.35 -5.43
CA ASN A 214 31.13 -1.36 -4.37
C ASN A 214 29.82 -0.61 -4.10
N PRO A 215 29.35 -0.50 -2.84
CA PRO A 215 28.17 0.27 -2.48
C PRO A 215 28.44 1.78 -2.51
N SER A 216 27.38 2.59 -2.56
CA SER A 216 27.46 4.04 -2.35
C SER A 216 28.03 4.37 -0.96
N LYS A 217 28.92 5.36 -0.85
CA LYS A 217 29.38 5.85 0.46
C LYS A 217 28.28 6.49 1.29
N ILE A 218 27.18 6.92 0.65
CA ILE A 218 25.97 7.33 1.39
C ILE A 218 25.49 6.16 2.24
N LEU A 219 25.42 4.97 1.64
CA LEU A 219 24.96 3.74 2.30
C LEU A 219 25.99 3.21 3.32
N SER A 220 27.28 3.19 2.99
CA SER A 220 28.30 2.51 3.82
C SER A 220 29.00 3.37 4.86
N GLN A 221 29.02 4.70 4.69
CA GLN A 221 29.84 5.60 5.52
C GLN A 221 29.10 6.83 6.04
N THR A 222 27.90 7.13 5.53
CA THR A 222 27.21 8.40 5.83
C THR A 222 25.98 8.23 6.69
N ILE A 223 25.13 7.24 6.40
CA ILE A 223 23.84 7.06 7.09
C ILE A 223 23.94 6.02 8.21
N ASP A 224 23.20 6.23 9.28
CA ASP A 224 23.06 5.27 10.39
C ASP A 224 21.85 4.35 10.22
N TYR A 225 20.82 4.85 9.54
CA TYR A 225 19.60 4.11 9.23
C TYR A 225 19.14 4.35 7.81
N LEU A 226 18.45 3.36 7.24
CA LEU A 226 17.93 3.38 5.89
C LEU A 226 16.43 3.11 5.87
N ILE A 227 15.70 4.00 5.18
CA ILE A 227 14.36 3.77 4.65
C ILE A 227 14.50 3.53 3.15
N ASP A 228 14.02 2.38 2.68
CA ASP A 228 13.97 2.08 1.25
C ASP A 228 12.59 2.44 0.68
N ALA A 229 12.54 3.47 -0.17
CA ALA A 229 11.32 4.05 -0.73
C ALA A 229 11.21 3.76 -2.24
N ALA A 230 10.66 2.60 -2.56
CA ALA A 230 10.50 2.09 -3.92
C ALA A 230 9.17 2.51 -4.57
N VAL A 231 8.95 2.04 -5.80
CA VAL A 231 7.77 2.35 -6.63
C VAL A 231 7.09 1.05 -7.04
N LEU A 232 5.77 1.01 -7.05
CA LEU A 232 5.00 -0.16 -7.44
C LEU A 232 5.01 -0.38 -8.97
N ARG A 233 5.95 -1.18 -9.51
CA ARG A 233 5.99 -1.46 -10.96
C ARG A 233 6.47 -2.84 -11.36
N THR A 234 6.03 -3.27 -12.55
CA THR A 234 6.59 -4.43 -13.26
C THR A 234 7.97 -4.15 -13.87
N HIS A 235 8.65 -5.21 -14.30
CA HIS A 235 9.90 -5.15 -15.06
C HIS A 235 9.98 -6.37 -15.99
N GLY A 236 10.31 -6.17 -17.27
CA GLY A 236 10.39 -7.28 -18.24
C GLY A 236 11.24 -8.48 -17.77
N SER A 237 12.54 -8.28 -17.52
CA SER A 237 13.45 -9.38 -17.14
C SER A 237 13.45 -9.73 -15.64
N ALA A 238 13.32 -8.73 -14.76
CA ALA A 238 13.31 -8.92 -13.30
C ALA A 238 11.93 -9.25 -12.72
N VAL A 239 10.89 -9.33 -13.56
CA VAL A 239 9.47 -9.48 -13.23
C VAL A 239 8.87 -8.24 -12.55
N LEU A 240 9.50 -7.76 -11.48
CA LEU A 240 9.06 -6.63 -10.65
C LEU A 240 10.23 -5.67 -10.36
N THR A 241 9.92 -4.39 -10.16
CA THR A 241 10.82 -3.45 -9.47
C THR A 241 10.09 -2.90 -8.28
N LEU A 242 10.49 -3.34 -7.08
CA LEU A 242 9.96 -2.93 -5.79
C LEU A 242 11.15 -2.65 -4.85
N SER A 243 11.01 -2.85 -3.54
CA SER A 243 12.02 -2.53 -2.53
C SER A 243 13.34 -3.25 -2.76
N MET A 244 13.38 -4.58 -2.80
CA MET A 244 14.67 -5.29 -2.90
C MET A 244 15.43 -4.96 -4.19
N LYS A 245 14.74 -4.70 -5.31
CA LYS A 245 15.39 -4.31 -6.57
C LYS A 245 15.84 -2.84 -6.56
N ASN A 246 15.32 -2.00 -5.68
CA ASN A 246 15.66 -0.58 -5.60
C ASN A 246 17.17 -0.36 -5.34
N HIS A 247 17.80 -1.32 -4.67
CA HIS A 247 19.23 -1.33 -4.38
C HIS A 247 20.15 -1.57 -5.58
N TYR A 248 19.63 -1.93 -6.76
CA TYR A 248 20.44 -1.83 -7.99
C TYR A 248 20.92 -0.37 -8.21
N GLY A 249 20.21 0.64 -7.70
CA GLY A 249 20.68 2.03 -7.70
C GLY A 249 21.74 2.36 -6.64
N SER A 250 22.13 1.41 -5.78
CA SER A 250 23.01 1.62 -4.62
C SER A 250 24.44 1.12 -4.83
N VAL A 251 24.74 0.48 -5.96
CA VAL A 251 26.07 -0.07 -6.29
C VAL A 251 26.60 0.49 -7.60
N HIS A 252 27.91 0.42 -7.80
CA HIS A 252 28.58 1.10 -8.92
C HIS A 252 28.27 0.53 -10.31
N SER A 253 28.06 -0.78 -10.44
CA SER A 253 27.91 -1.46 -11.73
C SER A 253 26.68 -2.36 -11.77
N PRO A 254 25.45 -1.84 -11.57
CA PRO A 254 24.26 -2.68 -11.50
C PRO A 254 23.92 -3.38 -12.82
N GLY A 255 24.42 -2.86 -13.95
CA GLY A 255 24.28 -3.50 -15.26
C GLY A 255 25.02 -4.84 -15.38
N THR A 256 26.02 -5.10 -14.53
CA THR A 256 26.75 -6.39 -14.51
C THR A 256 26.11 -7.41 -13.59
N LEU A 257 25.08 -7.04 -12.84
CA LEU A 257 24.29 -7.99 -12.06
C LEU A 257 23.42 -8.83 -12.99
N GLN A 258 23.15 -10.07 -12.58
CA GLN A 258 22.28 -10.97 -13.33
C GLN A 258 20.91 -10.33 -13.58
N HIS A 259 20.48 -10.35 -14.84
CA HIS A 259 19.14 -9.93 -15.27
C HIS A 259 18.27 -11.09 -15.79
N SER A 260 18.85 -12.28 -15.98
CA SER A 260 18.10 -13.50 -16.27
C SER A 260 17.35 -13.99 -15.03
N SER A 261 16.33 -14.84 -15.23
CA SER A 261 15.60 -15.54 -14.16
C SER A 261 15.07 -14.62 -13.06
N GLY A 262 14.46 -13.48 -13.42
CA GLY A 262 13.92 -12.53 -12.45
C GLY A 262 14.99 -11.84 -11.60
N CYS A 263 16.23 -11.76 -12.07
CA CYS A 263 17.38 -11.33 -11.29
C CYS A 263 17.61 -12.18 -10.02
N SER A 264 17.19 -13.45 -10.01
CA SER A 264 17.43 -14.36 -8.89
C SER A 264 18.67 -15.25 -9.16
N PRO A 265 19.67 -15.29 -8.25
CA PRO A 265 19.65 -14.74 -6.90
C PRO A 265 20.34 -13.37 -6.73
N ALA A 266 20.66 -12.62 -7.79
CA ALA A 266 21.36 -11.34 -7.67
C ALA A 266 20.64 -10.29 -6.79
N ILE A 267 19.30 -10.17 -6.88
CA ILE A 267 18.52 -9.31 -5.97
C ILE A 267 18.65 -9.78 -4.49
N PRO A 268 18.33 -11.04 -4.15
CA PRO A 268 18.55 -11.56 -2.79
C PRO A 268 20.00 -11.40 -2.30
N SER A 269 20.98 -11.71 -3.14
CA SER A 269 22.40 -11.63 -2.80
C SER A 269 22.82 -10.20 -2.49
N LEU A 270 22.37 -9.21 -3.27
CA LEU A 270 22.68 -7.80 -2.99
C LEU A 270 22.09 -7.35 -1.65
N ASN A 271 20.83 -7.66 -1.38
CA ASN A 271 20.16 -7.26 -0.14
C ASN A 271 20.79 -7.94 1.09
N GLN A 272 21.25 -9.18 0.94
CA GLN A 272 22.03 -9.87 1.97
C GLN A 272 23.36 -9.16 2.26
N GLN A 273 24.12 -8.79 1.22
CA GLN A 273 25.38 -8.07 1.40
C GLN A 273 25.16 -6.73 2.11
N ILE A 274 24.08 -6.00 1.80
CA ILE A 274 23.70 -4.77 2.49
C ILE A 274 23.39 -5.04 3.98
N ARG A 275 22.63 -6.10 4.28
CA ARG A 275 22.29 -6.46 5.67
C ARG A 275 23.53 -6.85 6.49
N ASP A 276 24.42 -7.64 5.89
CA ASP A 276 25.47 -8.38 6.59
C ASP A 276 26.81 -7.64 6.65
N LEU A 277 27.10 -6.76 5.69
CA LEU A 277 28.43 -6.13 5.55
C LEU A 277 28.44 -4.61 5.80
N ILE A 278 27.30 -3.92 5.69
CA ILE A 278 27.24 -2.49 6.04
C ILE A 278 27.24 -2.36 7.56
N THR A 279 28.16 -1.57 8.12
CA THR A 279 28.29 -1.39 9.56
C THR A 279 27.75 -0.01 9.99
N PRO A 280 26.93 0.08 11.07
CA PRO A 280 26.44 -1.03 11.88
C PRO A 280 25.50 -1.95 11.08
N ASN A 281 25.58 -3.27 11.30
CA ASN A 281 24.75 -4.22 10.55
C ASN A 281 23.26 -3.91 10.69
N ASN A 282 22.50 -4.29 9.67
CA ASN A 282 21.04 -4.14 9.64
C ASN A 282 20.55 -2.67 9.74
N ILE A 283 21.18 -1.74 9.02
CA ILE A 283 20.70 -0.34 8.94
C ILE A 283 19.33 -0.18 8.26
N GLN A 284 18.89 -1.17 7.47
CA GLN A 284 17.58 -1.16 6.80
C GLN A 284 16.47 -1.34 7.85
N LYS A 285 15.66 -0.30 8.09
CA LYS A 285 14.63 -0.32 9.14
C LYS A 285 13.20 -0.31 8.61
N LEU A 286 12.99 0.21 7.40
CA LEU A 286 11.66 0.37 6.84
C LEU A 286 11.69 0.26 5.32
N PHE A 287 10.73 -0.51 4.78
CA PHE A 287 10.49 -0.69 3.36
C PHE A 287 9.15 -0.08 3.02
N PHE A 288 9.18 0.84 2.06
CA PHE A 288 8.05 1.65 1.67
C PHE A 288 7.89 1.55 0.15
N ILE A 289 6.68 1.22 -0.32
CA ILE A 289 6.37 1.18 -1.75
C ILE A 289 5.33 2.26 -2.05
N ASP A 290 5.74 3.24 -2.85
CA ASP A 290 4.86 4.24 -3.44
C ASP A 290 4.02 3.60 -4.55
N GLY A 291 2.74 3.42 -4.24
CA GLY A 291 1.70 2.97 -5.16
C GLY A 291 0.63 4.05 -5.39
N LEU A 292 0.94 5.34 -5.27
CA LEU A 292 -0.02 6.36 -5.71
C LEU A 292 -0.31 6.20 -7.20
N PHE A 293 0.75 5.97 -7.98
CA PHE A 293 0.69 5.57 -9.38
C PHE A 293 1.54 4.32 -9.56
N ALA A 294 1.12 3.41 -10.43
CA ALA A 294 1.75 2.11 -10.56
C ALA A 294 1.75 1.58 -12.00
N MET A 295 2.53 0.52 -12.25
CA MET A 295 2.59 -0.17 -13.55
C MET A 295 2.33 -1.66 -13.43
N TYR A 296 1.19 -2.15 -13.95
CA TYR A 296 0.81 -3.57 -13.89
C TYR A 296 1.38 -4.38 -15.08
N SER A 297 1.90 -3.70 -16.10
CA SER A 297 2.57 -4.25 -17.26
C SER A 297 3.48 -3.21 -17.94
N GLY A 298 4.39 -3.65 -18.81
CA GLY A 298 5.18 -2.77 -19.68
C GLY A 298 6.41 -2.10 -19.06
N GLY A 299 6.72 -2.36 -17.79
CA GLY A 299 7.90 -1.80 -17.13
C GLY A 299 9.23 -2.41 -17.65
N PRO A 300 10.39 -1.80 -17.30
CA PRO A 300 10.57 -0.80 -16.24
C PRO A 300 10.47 0.68 -16.67
N GLY A 301 10.50 0.95 -17.98
CA GLY A 301 10.37 2.30 -18.54
C GLY A 301 8.91 2.68 -18.84
N GLY A 302 8.66 3.96 -19.13
CA GLY A 302 7.34 4.45 -19.49
C GLY A 302 6.52 4.99 -18.31
N SER A 303 5.34 5.49 -18.61
CA SER A 303 4.42 6.11 -17.64
C SER A 303 3.62 5.06 -16.86
N PRO A 304 3.16 5.37 -15.63
CA PRO A 304 2.22 4.52 -14.91
C PRO A 304 0.96 4.27 -15.73
N ASN A 305 0.44 3.05 -15.68
CA ASN A 305 -0.77 2.63 -16.40
C ASN A 305 -1.95 2.27 -15.48
N PHE A 306 -1.78 2.41 -14.16
CA PHE A 306 -2.88 2.45 -13.21
C PHE A 306 -2.58 3.32 -11.99
N ASN A 307 -3.62 3.71 -11.25
CA ASN A 307 -3.55 4.63 -10.12
C ASN A 307 -4.24 3.97 -8.91
N PRO A 308 -3.53 3.12 -8.15
CA PRO A 308 -4.13 2.40 -7.03
C PRO A 308 -4.32 3.28 -5.78
N LYS A 309 -3.72 4.48 -5.72
CA LYS A 309 -3.84 5.42 -4.58
C LYS A 309 -3.43 4.77 -3.26
N LEU A 310 -2.35 4.01 -3.30
CA LEU A 310 -1.94 3.09 -2.25
C LEU A 310 -0.53 3.40 -1.75
N LEU A 311 -0.28 3.23 -0.46
CA LEU A 311 1.05 3.12 0.11
C LEU A 311 1.18 1.74 0.77
N LEU A 312 2.33 1.10 0.60
CA LEU A 312 2.70 -0.10 1.36
C LEU A 312 3.86 0.23 2.29
N MET A 313 3.83 -0.30 3.51
CA MET A 313 4.87 -0.09 4.51
C MET A 313 5.10 -1.36 5.33
N SER A 314 6.34 -1.78 5.50
CA SER A 314 6.72 -2.92 6.35
C SER A 314 8.14 -2.76 6.89
N LYS A 315 8.47 -3.52 7.94
CA LYS A 315 9.84 -3.73 8.43
C LYS A 315 10.53 -4.91 7.73
N ASP A 316 9.79 -5.65 6.90
CA ASP A 316 10.26 -6.84 6.19
C ASP A 316 10.25 -6.58 4.66
N PRO A 317 11.41 -6.68 3.99
CA PRO A 317 11.51 -6.39 2.56
C PRO A 317 10.78 -7.40 1.69
N VAL A 318 10.81 -8.69 2.08
CA VAL A 318 10.21 -9.77 1.30
C VAL A 318 8.70 -9.70 1.41
N ALA A 319 8.18 -9.43 2.61
CA ALA A 319 6.75 -9.26 2.85
C ALA A 319 6.21 -8.03 2.10
N CYS A 320 6.94 -6.91 2.14
CA CYS A 320 6.56 -5.69 1.41
C CYS A 320 6.50 -5.93 -0.10
N ASP A 321 7.56 -6.54 -0.68
CA ASP A 321 7.60 -6.85 -2.12
C ASP A 321 6.55 -7.89 -2.51
N LYS A 322 6.28 -8.88 -1.66
CA LYS A 322 5.24 -9.87 -1.88
C LYS A 322 3.86 -9.21 -1.93
N GLN A 323 3.57 -8.25 -1.06
CA GLN A 323 2.32 -7.50 -1.17
C GLN A 323 2.29 -6.62 -2.43
N GLY A 324 3.41 -5.99 -2.81
CA GLY A 324 3.50 -5.27 -4.08
C GLY A 324 3.19 -6.16 -5.29
N GLN A 325 3.71 -7.40 -5.32
CA GLN A 325 3.35 -8.40 -6.33
C GLN A 325 1.85 -8.71 -6.33
N ASN A 326 1.25 -8.89 -5.14
CA ASN A 326 -0.18 -9.18 -5.01
C ASN A 326 -1.03 -8.06 -5.61
N VAL A 327 -0.72 -6.78 -5.30
CA VAL A 327 -1.43 -5.62 -5.84
C VAL A 327 -1.31 -5.55 -7.36
N ILE A 328 -0.11 -5.77 -7.91
CA ILE A 328 0.10 -5.80 -9.37
C ILE A 328 -0.69 -6.93 -10.02
N ASN A 329 -0.64 -8.14 -9.46
CA ASN A 329 -1.34 -9.30 -10.00
C ASN A 329 -2.85 -9.15 -9.97
N ALA A 330 -3.36 -8.50 -8.94
CA ALA A 330 -4.77 -8.19 -8.85
C ALA A 330 -5.16 -7.27 -10.04
N GLU A 331 -4.41 -6.20 -10.33
CA GLU A 331 -4.72 -5.34 -11.49
C GLU A 331 -4.55 -6.13 -12.80
N ARG A 332 -3.50 -6.95 -12.95
CA ARG A 332 -3.31 -7.81 -14.13
C ARG A 332 -4.50 -8.72 -14.41
N ALA A 333 -5.11 -9.30 -13.37
CA ALA A 333 -6.29 -10.13 -13.52
C ALA A 333 -7.49 -9.35 -14.10
N LEU A 334 -7.67 -8.08 -13.70
CA LEU A 334 -8.71 -7.20 -14.29
C LEU A 334 -8.50 -6.96 -15.79
N HIS A 335 -7.25 -7.04 -16.25
CA HIS A 335 -6.87 -6.90 -17.66
C HIS A 335 -6.67 -8.26 -18.37
N SER A 336 -7.15 -9.37 -17.78
CA SER A 336 -6.99 -10.72 -18.32
C SER A 336 -5.54 -11.13 -18.61
N LEU A 337 -4.58 -10.57 -17.87
CA LEU A 337 -3.17 -10.92 -17.98
C LEU A 337 -2.81 -12.03 -16.97
N PRO A 338 -1.90 -12.96 -17.32
CA PRO A 338 -1.46 -13.98 -16.39
C PRO A 338 -0.77 -13.35 -15.17
N PRO A 339 -0.87 -13.95 -13.97
CA PRO A 339 -0.17 -13.44 -12.80
C PRO A 339 1.34 -13.52 -13.02
N LEU A 340 2.04 -12.56 -12.44
CA LEU A 340 3.48 -12.59 -12.29
C LEU A 340 3.85 -13.39 -11.05
N ASP A 341 4.91 -14.17 -11.16
CA ASP A 341 5.52 -14.83 -10.03
C ASP A 341 7.02 -14.54 -10.03
N ALA A 342 7.46 -13.69 -9.11
CA ALA A 342 8.80 -13.17 -9.11
C ALA A 342 9.74 -14.12 -8.35
N PRO A 343 10.65 -14.85 -9.03
CA PRO A 343 11.44 -15.92 -8.42
C PRO A 343 12.40 -15.43 -7.34
N GLN A 344 12.72 -14.13 -7.33
CA GLN A 344 13.53 -13.52 -6.28
C GLN A 344 12.85 -13.53 -4.90
N LEU A 345 11.52 -13.54 -4.81
CA LEU A 345 10.81 -13.52 -3.52
C LEU A 345 11.02 -14.82 -2.71
N PRO A 346 10.68 -16.02 -3.23
CA PRO A 346 10.97 -17.25 -2.50
C PRO A 346 12.46 -17.48 -2.29
N THR A 347 13.31 -17.03 -3.22
CA THR A 347 14.76 -17.10 -3.04
C THR A 347 15.21 -16.22 -1.87
N ALA A 348 14.72 -14.99 -1.75
CA ALA A 348 15.07 -14.08 -0.67
C ALA A 348 14.61 -14.56 0.72
N ALA A 349 13.43 -15.20 0.79
CA ALA A 349 12.93 -15.77 2.04
C ALA A 349 13.73 -17.00 2.51
N ALA A 350 14.18 -17.82 1.57
CA ALA A 350 14.86 -19.08 1.87
C ALA A 350 16.33 -18.86 2.32
N PRO A 351 16.92 -19.82 3.05
CA PRO A 351 18.37 -19.88 3.22
C PRO A 351 19.10 -19.91 1.87
N PRO A 352 20.28 -19.29 1.76
CA PRO A 352 21.04 -18.63 2.84
C PRO A 352 20.64 -17.16 3.07
N TYR A 353 19.68 -16.63 2.31
CA TYR A 353 19.40 -15.20 2.32
C TYR A 353 18.63 -14.79 3.56
N ASN A 354 17.54 -15.50 3.92
CA ASN A 354 16.76 -15.24 5.14
C ASN A 354 16.41 -13.74 5.31
N LEU A 355 16.00 -13.08 4.22
CA LEU A 355 15.78 -11.63 4.20
C LEU A 355 14.42 -11.22 4.74
N GLY A 356 13.47 -12.15 4.85
CA GLY A 356 12.12 -11.87 5.29
C GLY A 356 11.15 -13.00 5.00
N SER A 357 9.87 -12.77 5.25
CA SER A 357 8.80 -13.76 5.14
C SER A 357 7.95 -13.56 3.89
N LEU A 358 7.47 -14.67 3.32
CA LEU A 358 6.41 -14.67 2.30
C LEU A 358 5.01 -14.72 2.93
N ASP A 359 4.93 -15.03 4.21
CA ASP A 359 3.68 -15.01 4.96
C ASP A 359 3.45 -13.59 5.51
N ILE A 360 2.27 -13.04 5.23
CA ILE A 360 1.97 -11.63 5.46
C ILE A 360 0.78 -11.52 6.41
N ASN A 361 0.97 -10.78 7.49
CA ASN A 361 -0.13 -10.25 8.27
C ASN A 361 -0.50 -8.85 7.72
N LEU A 362 -1.59 -8.77 6.96
CA LEU A 362 -1.97 -7.53 6.28
C LEU A 362 -2.79 -6.63 7.22
N ILE A 363 -2.29 -5.40 7.43
CA ILE A 363 -3.00 -4.34 8.14
C ILE A 363 -3.58 -3.38 7.10
N GLU A 364 -4.89 -3.41 6.90
CA GLU A 364 -5.56 -2.59 5.88
C GLU A 364 -6.11 -1.29 6.47
N LEU A 365 -5.62 -0.16 5.95
CA LEU A 365 -6.10 1.17 6.27
C LEU A 365 -6.81 1.77 5.06
N ASN A 366 -8.03 2.27 5.25
CA ASN A 366 -8.87 2.76 4.16
C ASN A 366 -9.44 4.14 4.46
N ASN A 367 -9.07 5.14 3.66
CA ASN A 367 -9.50 6.53 3.74
C ASN A 367 -9.27 7.16 5.13
N VAL A 368 -8.01 7.14 5.57
CA VAL A 368 -7.58 7.64 6.87
C VAL A 368 -7.63 9.17 7.01
N GLY A 369 -7.67 9.66 8.26
CA GLY A 369 -7.49 11.08 8.58
C GLY A 369 -8.67 12.02 8.30
N VAL A 370 -9.84 11.48 7.98
CA VAL A 370 -11.00 12.34 7.74
C VAL A 370 -11.71 12.73 9.06
N GLY A 371 -11.34 13.88 9.65
CA GLY A 371 -12.08 14.41 10.80
C GLY A 371 -11.71 15.74 11.46
N GLU A 372 -12.37 16.84 11.09
CA GLU A 372 -13.15 17.83 11.89
C GLU A 372 -13.59 18.94 10.90
N ALA A 373 -14.89 19.31 10.88
CA ALA A 373 -15.52 20.12 9.81
C ALA A 373 -15.55 19.49 8.39
N GLY A 374 -15.88 18.19 8.27
CA GLY A 374 -16.01 17.53 6.97
C GLY A 374 -15.83 16.01 7.00
N GLN A 375 -16.65 15.28 7.76
CA GLN A 375 -16.46 13.84 7.97
C GLN A 375 -17.27 12.93 7.01
N PRO A 376 -16.62 12.01 6.26
CA PRO A 376 -17.11 10.68 5.91
C PRO A 376 -16.83 9.72 7.06
N VAL A 377 -17.92 9.21 7.63
CA VAL A 377 -17.92 8.12 8.59
C VAL A 377 -17.47 6.83 7.88
N PRO A 378 -16.57 6.01 8.49
CA PRO A 378 -16.24 4.68 7.98
C PRO A 378 -17.50 3.84 7.84
N ASP A 379 -17.56 2.99 6.82
CA ASP A 379 -18.78 2.22 6.55
C ASP A 379 -19.17 1.25 7.69
N ASP A 380 -18.33 1.06 8.71
CA ASP A 380 -18.59 0.16 9.83
C ASP A 380 -18.42 0.74 11.25
N VAL A 381 -18.26 2.06 11.45
CA VAL A 381 -18.22 2.64 12.81
C VAL A 381 -19.02 3.93 12.92
N ALA A 382 -20.35 3.81 13.04
CA ALA A 382 -21.15 4.71 13.88
C ALA A 382 -22.61 4.24 14.06
N PHE A 383 -22.97 2.95 14.02
CA PHE A 383 -24.32 2.57 14.48
C PHE A 383 -24.31 2.51 16.02
N SER A 384 -24.56 3.65 16.66
CA SER A 384 -24.51 3.80 18.10
C SER A 384 -25.79 4.39 18.66
N VAL A 385 -26.02 4.11 19.93
CA VAL A 385 -27.17 4.60 20.70
C VAL A 385 -26.61 5.20 21.97
N SER A 386 -27.02 6.43 22.29
CA SER A 386 -26.58 7.10 23.51
C SER A 386 -27.75 7.90 24.13
N PRO A 387 -28.02 7.77 25.43
CA PRO A 387 -27.41 6.79 26.34
C PRO A 387 -27.87 5.35 26.04
N ASP A 388 -27.05 4.37 26.40
CA ASP A 388 -27.40 2.94 26.47
C ASP A 388 -26.75 2.36 27.75
N PRO A 389 -27.51 1.96 28.78
CA PRO A 389 -28.97 1.82 28.82
C PRO A 389 -29.75 3.15 28.74
N LEU A 390 -30.89 3.14 28.04
CA LEU A 390 -31.78 4.29 27.91
C LEU A 390 -32.96 4.21 28.89
N ARG A 391 -33.38 5.38 29.39
CA ARG A 391 -34.66 5.54 30.10
C ARG A 391 -35.75 5.87 29.07
N ASN A 392 -36.05 7.16 28.90
CA ASN A 392 -37.14 7.63 28.05
C ASN A 392 -36.69 8.18 26.68
N ARG A 393 -35.39 8.40 26.49
CA ARG A 393 -34.82 8.96 25.26
C ARG A 393 -33.42 8.43 24.97
N ALA A 394 -33.08 8.33 23.69
CA ALA A 394 -31.72 8.14 23.20
C ALA A 394 -31.56 8.77 21.83
N THR A 395 -30.33 9.08 21.45
CA THR A 395 -29.97 9.47 20.09
C THR A 395 -29.32 8.28 19.40
N VAL A 396 -29.88 7.89 18.25
CA VAL A 396 -29.33 6.84 17.40
C VAL A 396 -28.53 7.49 16.30
N THR A 397 -27.22 7.32 16.31
CA THR A 397 -26.33 7.78 15.23
C THR A 397 -26.10 6.63 14.25
N PHE A 398 -25.96 6.94 12.96
CA PHE A 398 -25.51 6.01 11.92
C PHE A 398 -24.91 6.72 10.70
N GLY A 399 -24.06 6.00 9.97
CA GLY A 399 -23.48 6.46 8.70
C GLY A 399 -24.28 6.00 7.48
N VAL A 400 -24.36 6.84 6.46
CA VAL A 400 -24.92 6.52 5.14
C VAL A 400 -23.83 6.70 4.08
N SER A 401 -23.48 5.61 3.40
CA SER A 401 -22.31 5.51 2.50
C SER A 401 -22.52 6.19 1.15
N ARG A 402 -23.78 6.22 0.68
CA ARG A 402 -24.23 6.83 -0.58
C ARG A 402 -25.68 7.26 -0.41
N ARG A 403 -26.13 8.25 -1.18
CA ARG A 403 -27.54 8.65 -1.17
C ARG A 403 -28.43 7.45 -1.45
N GLY A 404 -29.42 7.19 -0.61
CA GLY A 404 -30.29 6.04 -0.80
C GLY A 404 -31.33 5.85 0.30
N PRO A 405 -32.25 4.89 0.12
CA PRO A 405 -33.26 4.58 1.12
C PRO A 405 -32.62 4.01 2.39
N VAL A 406 -33.09 4.49 3.54
CA VAL A 406 -32.69 4.09 4.88
C VAL A 406 -33.94 3.85 5.72
N SER A 407 -33.94 2.79 6.52
CA SER A 407 -34.92 2.60 7.59
C SER A 407 -34.23 2.22 8.90
N LEU A 408 -34.75 2.74 10.00
CA LEU A 408 -34.37 2.38 11.36
C LEU A 408 -35.61 1.85 12.07
N ASP A 409 -35.63 0.55 12.34
CA ASP A 409 -36.74 -0.15 12.98
C ASP A 409 -36.32 -0.65 14.37
N LEU A 410 -37.22 -0.57 15.34
CA LEU A 410 -37.17 -1.34 16.58
C LEU A 410 -37.79 -2.71 16.31
N VAL A 411 -37.09 -3.78 16.65
CA VAL A 411 -37.51 -5.16 16.41
C VAL A 411 -37.42 -6.02 17.67
N ASP A 412 -38.34 -6.99 17.77
CA ASP A 412 -38.32 -8.00 18.82
C ASP A 412 -37.23 -9.06 18.56
N ALA A 413 -37.06 -10.01 19.49
CA ALA A 413 -36.10 -11.11 19.35
C ALA A 413 -36.39 -12.05 18.17
N ALA A 414 -37.62 -12.04 17.62
CA ALA A 414 -38.02 -12.78 16.43
C ALA A 414 -37.83 -11.96 15.13
N GLY A 415 -37.32 -10.72 15.23
CA GLY A 415 -37.08 -9.82 14.10
C GLY A 415 -38.32 -9.11 13.55
N ARG A 416 -39.47 -9.22 14.24
CA ARG A 416 -40.72 -8.51 13.89
C ARG A 416 -40.60 -7.05 14.30
N ILE A 417 -41.11 -6.15 13.47
CA ILE A 417 -41.04 -4.70 13.71
C ILE A 417 -42.03 -4.32 14.81
N GLU A 418 -41.51 -3.81 15.94
CA GLU A 418 -42.31 -3.25 17.04
C GLU A 418 -42.64 -1.77 16.76
N ALA A 419 -41.68 -1.03 16.21
CA ALA A 419 -41.86 0.38 15.83
C ALA A 419 -40.88 0.78 14.73
N ARG A 420 -41.25 1.77 13.91
CA ARG A 420 -40.36 2.38 12.92
C ARG A 420 -39.94 3.76 13.40
N LEU A 421 -38.64 3.94 13.66
CA LEU A 421 -38.08 5.19 14.16
C LEU A 421 -37.76 6.17 13.03
N PHE A 422 -37.38 5.65 11.87
CA PHE A 422 -37.10 6.45 10.68
C PHE A 422 -37.32 5.64 9.40
N ALA A 423 -37.83 6.27 8.35
CA ALA A 423 -37.70 5.78 6.98
C ALA A 423 -37.66 6.94 5.99
N GLY A 424 -36.71 6.91 5.06
CA GLY A 424 -36.57 7.94 4.04
C GLY A 424 -35.30 7.79 3.21
N THR A 425 -35.14 8.67 2.23
CA THR A 425 -33.90 8.73 1.43
C THR A 425 -32.96 9.74 2.06
N LEU A 426 -31.77 9.31 2.48
CA LEU A 426 -30.77 10.16 3.10
C LEU A 426 -29.57 10.37 2.18
N PRO A 427 -28.94 11.56 2.15
CA PRO A 427 -27.67 11.78 1.47
C PRO A 427 -26.51 11.03 2.15
N LYS A 428 -25.37 10.90 1.46
CA LYS A 428 -24.13 10.38 2.06
C LYS A 428 -23.75 11.25 3.27
N GLY A 429 -23.37 10.63 4.38
CA GLY A 429 -22.93 11.35 5.59
C GLY A 429 -23.38 10.68 6.89
N ARG A 430 -23.08 11.34 8.01
CA ARG A 430 -23.54 10.94 9.35
C ARG A 430 -24.96 11.47 9.58
N HIS A 431 -25.82 10.65 10.14
CA HIS A 431 -27.19 10.99 10.48
C HIS A 431 -27.47 10.62 11.93
N SER A 432 -28.39 11.34 12.56
CA SER A 432 -28.87 11.03 13.90
C SER A 432 -30.39 11.09 13.94
N VAL A 433 -30.99 10.15 14.66
CA VAL A 433 -32.43 10.09 14.92
C VAL A 433 -32.63 10.19 16.42
N ASP A 434 -33.34 11.22 16.86
CA ASP A 434 -33.77 11.34 18.25
C ASP A 434 -34.91 10.36 18.50
N TRP A 435 -34.65 9.38 19.34
CA TRP A 435 -35.58 8.36 19.72
C TRP A 435 -36.16 8.65 21.10
N ARG A 436 -37.49 8.76 21.18
CA ARG A 436 -38.24 8.79 22.44
C ARG A 436 -38.99 7.48 22.58
N THR A 437 -38.84 6.78 23.70
CA THR A 437 -39.58 5.55 23.95
C THR A 437 -41.05 5.92 24.16
N GLY A 438 -41.95 5.27 23.42
CA GLY A 438 -43.39 5.48 23.56
C GLY A 438 -43.90 4.96 24.91
N GLN A 439 -45.08 5.44 25.33
CA GLN A 439 -45.80 4.84 26.46
C GLN A 439 -46.06 3.36 26.15
N GLY A 440 -45.45 2.43 26.89
CA GLY A 440 -45.66 0.98 26.73
C GLY A 440 -44.47 0.16 26.22
N LEU A 441 -43.28 0.75 25.96
CA LEU A 441 -42.10 -0.07 25.69
C LEU A 441 -41.64 -0.78 26.97
N ALA A 442 -41.58 -2.12 26.94
CA ALA A 442 -41.22 -2.93 28.10
C ALA A 442 -39.79 -2.64 28.58
N ARG A 443 -39.54 -2.82 29.88
CA ARG A 443 -38.17 -2.85 30.41
C ARG A 443 -37.46 -4.10 29.89
N GLY A 444 -36.21 -3.96 29.47
CA GLY A 444 -35.40 -5.09 29.04
C GLY A 444 -34.59 -4.85 27.79
N THR A 445 -34.19 -5.95 27.15
CA THR A 445 -33.37 -5.93 25.92
C THR A 445 -34.27 -5.80 24.70
N HIS A 446 -34.01 -4.80 23.86
CA HIS A 446 -34.58 -4.66 22.53
C HIS A 446 -33.48 -4.60 21.46
N PHE A 447 -33.86 -4.64 20.18
CA PHE A 447 -32.93 -4.55 19.06
C PHE A 447 -33.33 -3.44 18.09
N LEU A 448 -32.37 -2.64 17.67
CA LEU A 448 -32.53 -1.70 16.57
C LEU A 448 -31.94 -2.31 15.29
N ARG A 449 -32.71 -2.30 14.21
CA ARG A 449 -32.30 -2.74 12.88
C ARG A 449 -32.21 -1.53 11.95
N LEU A 450 -31.00 -1.28 11.46
CA LEU A 450 -30.72 -0.28 10.43
C LEU A 450 -30.60 -0.97 9.07
N ASN A 451 -31.48 -0.63 8.14
CA ASN A 451 -31.36 -1.02 6.74
C ASN A 451 -30.92 0.18 5.91
N ARG A 452 -29.90 0.00 5.08
CA ARG A 452 -29.40 0.96 4.09
C ARG A 452 -28.98 0.22 2.82
N ALA A 453 -28.76 0.94 1.72
CA ALA A 453 -28.54 0.34 0.41
C ALA A 453 -27.41 -0.73 0.38
N GLY A 454 -27.80 -2.00 0.44
CA GLY A 454 -26.91 -3.18 0.41
C GLY A 454 -26.42 -3.69 1.78
N ALA A 455 -26.88 -3.14 2.90
CA ALA A 455 -26.46 -3.58 4.24
C ALA A 455 -27.57 -3.45 5.29
N THR A 456 -27.71 -4.49 6.11
CA THR A 456 -28.51 -4.50 7.33
C THR A 456 -27.58 -4.65 8.54
N ARG A 457 -27.80 -3.84 9.57
CA ARG A 457 -27.08 -3.92 10.86
C ARG A 457 -28.10 -3.99 11.99
N VAL A 458 -27.81 -4.79 13.00
CA VAL A 458 -28.64 -4.92 14.21
C VAL A 458 -27.79 -4.57 15.42
N ARG A 459 -28.37 -3.80 16.36
CA ARG A 459 -27.72 -3.42 17.62
C ARG A 459 -28.68 -3.69 18.78
N LYS A 460 -28.15 -4.34 19.81
CA LYS A 460 -28.84 -4.51 21.09
C LYS A 460 -28.90 -3.17 21.83
N VAL A 461 -30.03 -2.87 22.46
CA VAL A 461 -30.22 -1.71 23.34
C VAL A 461 -30.94 -2.14 24.62
N THR A 462 -30.61 -1.50 25.74
CA THR A 462 -31.20 -1.84 27.05
C THR A 462 -32.12 -0.71 27.54
N VAL A 463 -33.40 -1.00 27.73
CA VAL A 463 -34.39 -0.05 28.26
C VAL A 463 -34.58 -0.29 29.76
N VAL A 464 -34.30 0.73 30.57
CA VAL A 464 -34.35 0.67 32.05
C VAL A 464 -35.45 1.54 32.67
N ASN A 465 -36.36 2.08 31.84
CA ASN A 465 -37.42 3.05 32.14
C ASN A 465 -37.91 3.09 33.60
#